data_AF-I2CQ83-F1
#
_entry.id   AF-I2CQ83-F1
#
_cell.length_a   1.000
_cell.length_b   1.000
_cell.length_c   1.000
_cell.angle_alpha   90.00
_cell.angle_beta   90.00
_cell.angle_gamma   90.00
#
_symmetry.space_group_name_H-M   'P 1'
#
loop_
_entity.id
_entity.type
_entity.pdbx_description
1 polymer ?
#
loop_
_entity_poly.entity_id
_entity_poly.type
_entity_poly.pdbx_seq_one_letter_code
_entity_poly.pdbx_strand_id
1 'polypeptide(L)'
;MRAQSALMGECFRKALCLGPESRRKYSSGQLINLMSVDACRVADVNVVPMVHWGTWCAVLTLTISLVALHALLGASFFVGVIIIVVFWPLGYLLGLRGKKAAMHIQRERDNRASVMAEVLESIRLVKSLQWED
;
A
#
# COMPACT_ATOMS: atom_id res chain seq x y z
N MET A 1 -3.43 18.12 -6.12
CA MET A 1 -4.47 18.67 -7.04
C MET A 1 -3.94 18.98 -8.45
N ARG A 2 -2.98 19.89 -8.66
CA ARG A 2 -2.47 20.19 -10.03
C ARG A 2 -1.91 18.98 -10.79
N ALA A 3 -1.16 18.12 -10.08
CA ALA A 3 -0.62 16.88 -10.66
C ALA A 3 -1.72 15.88 -11.07
N GLN A 4 -2.81 15.80 -10.29
CA GLN A 4 -3.94 14.91 -10.56
C GLN A 4 -4.64 15.32 -11.86
N SER A 5 -4.97 16.61 -12.00
CA SER A 5 -5.65 17.15 -13.19
C SER A 5 -4.81 16.95 -14.45
N ALA A 6 -3.49 17.11 -14.35
CA ALA A 6 -2.57 16.85 -15.47
C ALA A 6 -2.54 15.35 -15.87
N LEU A 7 -2.44 14.45 -14.89
CA LEU A 7 -2.46 13.00 -15.13
C LEU A 7 -3.78 12.52 -15.73
N MET A 8 -4.89 13.05 -15.22
CA MET A 8 -6.23 12.72 -15.70
C MET A 8 -6.42 13.20 -17.15
N GLY A 9 -5.96 14.42 -17.46
CA GLY A 9 -5.98 14.99 -18.80
C GLY A 9 -5.15 14.19 -19.81
N GLU A 10 -3.94 13.78 -19.44
CA GLU A 10 -3.08 12.96 -20.31
C GLU A 10 -3.62 11.54 -20.51
N CYS A 11 -4.17 10.91 -19.46
CA CYS A 11 -4.85 9.62 -19.60
C CYS A 11 -6.05 9.72 -20.55
N PHE A 12 -6.86 10.78 -20.41
CA PHE A 12 -8.01 11.00 -21.27
C PHE A 12 -7.60 11.20 -22.74
N ARG A 13 -6.58 12.05 -22.98
CA ARG A 13 -6.01 12.26 -24.32
C ARG A 13 -5.50 10.96 -24.92
N LYS A 14 -4.77 10.17 -24.14
CA LYS A 14 -4.26 8.87 -24.60
C LYS A 14 -5.38 7.89 -24.91
N ALA A 15 -6.43 7.85 -24.10
CA ALA A 15 -7.59 6.98 -24.31
C ALA A 15 -8.31 7.28 -25.63
N LEU A 16 -8.38 8.54 -26.03
CA LEU A 16 -8.95 8.97 -27.31
C LEU A 16 -8.11 8.54 -28.53
N CYS A 17 -6.79 8.44 -28.38
CA CYS A 17 -5.88 8.04 -29.46
C CYS A 17 -5.54 6.54 -29.48
N LEU A 18 -6.16 5.71 -28.63
CA LEU A 18 -5.91 4.26 -28.61
C LEU A 18 -6.56 3.57 -29.81
N GLY A 19 -5.79 2.72 -30.49
CA GLY A 19 -6.30 1.82 -31.52
C GLY A 19 -7.26 0.75 -30.96
N PRO A 20 -8.10 0.13 -31.81
CA PRO A 20 -9.18 -0.76 -31.40
C PRO A 20 -8.71 -2.02 -30.64
N GLU A 21 -7.56 -2.60 -30.98
CA GLU A 21 -6.99 -3.73 -30.25
C GLU A 21 -6.62 -3.37 -28.81
N SER A 22 -5.95 -2.22 -28.62
CA SER A 22 -5.53 -1.77 -27.30
C SER A 22 -6.71 -1.27 -26.47
N ARG A 23 -7.74 -0.69 -27.10
CA ARG A 23 -8.97 -0.27 -26.42
C ARG A 23 -9.77 -1.47 -25.89
N ARG A 24 -9.77 -2.62 -26.58
CA ARG A 24 -10.39 -3.87 -26.09
C ARG A 24 -9.74 -4.42 -24.81
N LYS A 25 -8.48 -4.06 -24.52
CA LYS A 25 -7.76 -4.52 -23.32
C LYS A 25 -8.16 -3.76 -22.04
N TYR A 26 -8.75 -2.57 -22.17
CA TYR A 26 -9.15 -1.74 -21.04
C TYR A 26 -10.66 -1.54 -21.05
N SER A 27 -11.35 -1.97 -19.99
CA SER A 27 -12.78 -1.66 -19.83
C SER A 27 -12.97 -0.18 -19.50
N SER A 28 -14.14 0.38 -19.85
CA SER A 28 -14.49 1.76 -19.49
C SER A 28 -14.40 2.00 -17.97
N GLY A 29 -14.74 1.00 -17.16
CA GLY A 29 -14.63 1.06 -15.70
C GLY A 29 -13.18 1.10 -15.20
N GLN A 30 -12.30 0.30 -15.81
CA GLN A 30 -10.86 0.33 -15.49
C GLN A 30 -10.23 1.67 -15.84
N LEU A 31 -10.61 2.27 -16.98
CA LEU A 31 -10.12 3.59 -17.38
C LEU A 31 -10.58 4.68 -16.41
N ILE A 32 -11.84 4.64 -15.97
CA ILE A 32 -12.38 5.59 -14.98
C ILE A 32 -11.65 5.42 -13.65
N ASN A 33 -11.42 4.19 -13.18
CA ASN A 33 -10.67 3.94 -11.94
C ASN A 33 -9.23 4.46 -12.01
N LEU A 34 -8.56 4.25 -13.16
CA LEU A 34 -7.21 4.77 -13.39
C LEU A 34 -7.16 6.30 -13.32
N MET A 35 -8.16 6.97 -13.88
CA MET A 35 -8.27 8.43 -13.92
C MET A 35 -8.72 9.05 -12.58
N SER A 36 -9.57 8.36 -11.80
CA SER A 36 -10.17 8.94 -10.58
C SER A 36 -9.48 8.48 -9.29
N VAL A 37 -9.07 7.22 -9.18
CA VAL A 37 -8.50 6.64 -7.95
C VAL A 37 -6.98 6.62 -8.02
N ASP A 38 -6.41 6.08 -9.10
CA ASP A 38 -4.96 5.91 -9.20
C ASP A 38 -4.24 7.24 -9.45
N ALA A 39 -4.77 8.07 -10.36
CA ALA A 39 -4.25 9.42 -10.55
C ALA A 39 -4.37 10.29 -9.28
N CYS A 40 -5.43 10.09 -8.48
CA CYS A 40 -5.58 10.75 -7.18
C CYS A 40 -4.51 10.25 -6.21
N ARG A 41 -4.32 8.93 -6.05
CA ARG A 41 -3.29 8.34 -5.20
C ARG A 41 -1.88 8.83 -5.49
N VAL A 42 -1.52 8.92 -6.78
CA VAL A 42 -0.19 9.38 -7.21
C VAL A 42 -0.02 10.88 -6.95
N ALA A 43 -1.09 11.66 -7.14
CA ALA A 43 -1.08 13.09 -6.89
C ALA A 43 -1.30 13.46 -5.42
N ASP A 44 -1.74 12.51 -4.60
CA ASP A 44 -2.00 12.71 -3.19
C ASP A 44 -0.70 12.84 -2.39
N VAL A 45 -0.86 13.56 -1.28
CA VAL A 45 0.13 14.11 -0.36
C VAL A 45 1.02 13.05 0.32
N ASN A 46 0.89 11.77 -0.02
CA ASN A 46 1.71 10.70 0.53
C ASN A 46 2.81 10.22 -0.42
N VAL A 47 2.78 10.46 -1.73
CA VAL A 47 3.88 10.00 -2.59
C VAL A 47 5.00 11.04 -2.65
N VAL A 48 4.64 12.29 -2.94
CA VAL A 48 5.63 13.37 -3.12
C VAL A 48 6.34 13.73 -1.80
N PRO A 49 5.64 13.97 -0.68
CA PRO A 49 6.28 14.23 0.60
C PRO A 49 6.97 13.00 1.19
N MET A 50 6.49 11.78 0.98
CA MET A 50 7.18 10.60 1.51
C MET A 50 8.48 10.32 0.78
N VAL A 51 8.55 10.58 -0.54
CA VAL A 51 9.82 10.53 -1.28
C VAL A 51 10.73 11.68 -0.85
N HIS A 52 10.21 12.89 -0.68
CA HIS A 52 11.03 14.04 -0.30
C HIS A 52 11.55 13.92 1.15
N TRP A 53 10.65 13.68 2.10
CA TRP A 53 10.95 13.54 3.52
C TRP A 53 11.74 12.27 3.82
N GLY A 54 11.37 11.15 3.18
CA GLY A 54 11.96 9.84 3.43
C GLY A 54 13.37 9.66 2.87
N THR A 55 13.78 10.46 1.87
CA THR A 55 15.07 10.24 1.19
C THR A 55 16.14 11.21 1.66
N TRP A 56 15.95 12.53 1.51
CA TRP A 56 17.03 13.50 1.81
C TRP A 56 16.84 14.20 3.16
N CYS A 57 15.61 14.59 3.52
CA CYS A 57 15.37 15.24 4.82
C CYS A 57 15.73 14.31 5.99
N ALA A 58 15.33 13.03 5.92
CA ALA A 58 15.64 12.04 6.95
C ALA A 58 17.17 11.86 7.14
N VAL A 59 17.93 11.81 6.04
CA VAL A 59 19.40 11.67 6.10
C VAL A 59 20.03 12.89 6.74
N LEU A 60 19.61 14.11 6.36
CA LEU A 60 20.13 15.33 6.96
C LEU A 60 19.78 15.47 8.45
N THR A 61 18.54 15.16 8.83
CA THR A 61 18.13 15.22 10.25
C THR A 61 18.90 14.20 11.07
N LEU A 62 19.12 12.99 10.53
CA LEU A 62 19.92 11.96 11.19
C LEU A 62 21.36 12.45 11.38
N THR A 63 22.03 12.93 10.33
CA THR A 63 23.44 13.37 10.43
C THR A 63 23.61 14.51 11.43
N ILE A 64 22.74 15.53 11.40
CA ILE A 64 22.78 16.63 12.36
C ILE A 64 22.60 16.11 13.80
N SER A 65 21.65 15.19 13.99
CA SER A 65 21.38 14.59 15.31
C SER A 65 22.56 13.78 15.83
N LEU A 66 23.23 12.99 14.96
CA LEU A 66 24.44 12.23 15.30
C LEU A 66 25.59 13.15 15.73
N VAL A 67 25.81 14.25 15.00
CA VAL A 67 26.86 15.23 15.30
C VAL A 67 26.60 15.93 16.64
N ALA A 68 25.35 16.36 16.88
CA ALA A 68 24.96 16.99 18.14
C ALA A 68 25.12 16.02 19.33
N LEU A 69 24.75 14.76 19.16
CA LEU A 69 24.83 13.76 20.22
C LEU A 69 26.28 13.37 20.54
N HIS A 70 27.15 13.32 19.52
CA HIS A 70 28.59 13.16 19.70
C HIS A 70 29.21 14.36 20.42
N ALA A 71 28.81 15.59 20.11
CA ALA A 71 29.28 16.78 20.80
C ALA A 71 28.88 16.82 22.29
N LEU A 72 27.74 16.22 22.64
CA LEU A 72 27.19 16.25 23.99
C LEU A 72 27.69 15.10 24.89
N LEU A 73 27.83 13.88 24.35
CA LEU A 73 28.19 12.67 25.11
C LEU A 73 29.59 12.11 24.77
N GLY A 74 30.28 12.65 23.77
CA GLY A 74 31.55 12.11 23.27
C GLY A 74 31.41 10.68 22.72
N ALA A 75 32.37 9.80 23.04
CA ALA A 75 32.41 8.43 22.53
C ALA A 75 31.29 7.51 23.04
N SER A 76 30.57 7.89 24.10
CA SER A 76 29.48 7.07 24.67
C SER A 76 28.29 6.90 23.70
N PHE A 77 28.16 7.79 22.71
CA PHE A 77 27.11 7.73 21.70
C PHE A 77 27.11 6.43 20.85
N PHE A 78 28.29 5.82 20.61
CA PHE A 78 28.41 4.62 19.79
C PHE A 78 27.59 3.43 20.32
N VAL A 79 27.44 3.30 21.64
CA VAL A 79 26.65 2.23 22.26
C VAL A 79 25.17 2.36 21.85
N GLY A 80 24.64 3.58 21.83
CA GLY A 80 23.26 3.84 21.40
C GLY A 80 23.03 3.49 19.93
N VAL A 81 23.98 3.79 19.06
CA VAL A 81 23.92 3.41 17.63
C VAL A 81 23.88 1.90 17.47
N ILE A 82 24.75 1.17 18.18
CA ILE A 82 24.82 -0.30 18.09
C ILE A 82 23.48 -0.91 18.50
N ILE A 83 22.89 -0.44 19.59
CA ILE A 83 21.57 -0.91 20.04
C ILE A 83 20.52 -0.66 18.95
N ILE A 84 20.46 0.55 18.38
CA ILE A 84 19.50 0.86 17.30
C ILE A 84 19.70 -0.05 16.09
N VAL A 85 20.95 -0.25 15.67
CA VAL A 85 21.30 -1.11 14.52
C VAL A 85 20.92 -2.57 14.76
N VAL A 86 20.97 -3.07 15.99
CA VAL A 86 20.55 -4.44 16.35
C VAL A 86 19.03 -4.55 16.48
N PHE A 87 18.35 -3.55 17.05
CA PHE A 87 16.91 -3.60 17.25
C PHE A 87 16.10 -3.36 15.97
N TRP A 88 16.63 -2.56 15.04
CA TRP A 88 15.99 -2.31 13.75
C TRP A 88 15.67 -3.60 12.96
N PRO A 89 16.63 -4.52 12.68
CA PRO A 89 16.36 -5.75 11.96
C PRO A 89 15.46 -6.69 12.75
N LEU A 90 15.53 -6.68 14.09
CA LEU A 90 14.64 -7.49 14.91
C LEU A 90 13.18 -7.07 14.73
N GLY A 91 12.91 -5.76 14.79
CA GLY A 91 11.59 -5.20 14.50
C GLY A 91 11.11 -5.54 13.09
N TYR A 92 12.00 -5.47 12.09
CA TYR A 92 11.68 -5.84 10.72
C TYR A 92 11.29 -7.31 10.57
N LEU A 93 12.06 -8.24 11.18
CA LEU A 93 11.76 -9.67 11.15
C LEU A 93 10.43 -10.01 11.83
N LEU A 94 10.13 -9.36 12.96
CA LEU A 94 8.84 -9.48 13.65
C LEU A 94 7.71 -8.96 12.76
N GLY A 95 7.91 -7.81 12.10
CA GLY A 95 6.97 -7.25 11.14
C GLY A 95 6.68 -8.19 9.96
N LEU A 96 7.71 -8.84 9.40
CA LEU A 96 7.53 -9.84 8.33
C LEU A 96 6.69 -11.04 8.79
N ARG A 97 6.93 -11.53 10.01
CA ARG A 97 6.10 -12.61 10.58
C ARG A 97 4.66 -12.17 10.80
N GLY A 98 4.46 -10.96 11.35
CA GLY A 98 3.14 -10.37 11.52
C GLY A 98 2.40 -10.22 10.19
N LYS A 99 3.07 -9.73 9.15
CA LYS A 99 2.51 -9.64 7.80
C LYS A 99 2.11 -11.01 7.26
N LYS A 100 2.94 -12.04 7.43
CA LYS A 100 2.63 -13.41 6.99
C LYS A 100 1.40 -13.97 7.70
N ALA A 101 1.28 -13.76 9.02
CA ALA A 101 0.12 -14.16 9.80
C ALA A 101 -1.15 -13.40 9.37
N ALA A 102 -1.06 -12.09 9.17
CA ALA A 102 -2.17 -11.27 8.70
C ALA A 102 -2.68 -11.72 7.31
N MET A 103 -1.76 -12.01 6.38
CA MET A 103 -2.13 -12.55 5.06
C MET A 103 -2.84 -13.89 5.16
N HIS A 104 -2.40 -14.78 6.05
CA HIS A 104 -3.06 -16.07 6.29
C HIS A 104 -4.49 -15.86 6.80
N ILE A 105 -4.67 -15.01 7.81
CA ILE A 105 -5.98 -14.68 8.37
C ILE A 105 -6.89 -14.08 7.31
N GLN A 106 -6.37 -13.18 6.47
CA GLN A 106 -7.14 -12.56 5.41
C GLN A 106 -7.63 -13.59 4.39
N ARG A 107 -6.78 -14.56 4.00
CA ARG A 107 -7.15 -15.64 3.09
C ARG A 107 -8.29 -16.50 3.64
N GLU A 108 -8.24 -16.87 4.92
CA GLU A 108 -9.32 -17.65 5.55
C GLU A 108 -10.63 -16.85 5.65
N ARG A 109 -10.53 -15.56 5.94
CA ARG A 109 -11.70 -14.66 5.95
C ARG A 109 -12.34 -14.55 4.58
N ASP A 110 -11.53 -14.41 3.53
CA ASP A 110 -12.00 -14.34 2.15
C ASP A 110 -12.67 -15.65 1.72
N ASN A 111 -12.08 -16.79 2.07
CA ASN A 111 -12.68 -18.10 1.79
C ASN A 111 -14.04 -18.26 2.48
N ARG A 112 -14.12 -17.94 3.78
CA ARG A 112 -15.38 -17.97 4.53
C ARG A 112 -16.44 -17.05 3.91
N ALA A 113 -16.05 -15.82 3.54
CA ALA A 113 -16.95 -14.88 2.91
C ALA A 113 -17.47 -15.39 1.55
N SER A 114 -16.60 -16.03 0.76
CA SER A 114 -16.97 -16.64 -0.52
C SER A 114 -17.99 -17.77 -0.36
N VAL A 115 -17.75 -18.69 0.58
CA VAL A 115 -18.68 -19.81 0.83
C VAL A 115 -20.04 -19.29 1.32
N MET A 116 -20.04 -18.30 2.23
CA MET A 116 -21.30 -17.68 2.67
C MET A 116 -22.03 -17.00 1.51
N ALA A 117 -21.31 -16.37 0.57
CA ALA A 117 -21.93 -15.78 -0.61
C ALA A 117 -22.60 -16.84 -1.51
N GLU A 118 -21.93 -17.97 -1.74
CA GLU A 118 -22.47 -19.09 -2.54
C GLU A 118 -23.71 -19.72 -1.90
N VAL A 119 -23.69 -19.90 -0.57
CA VAL A 119 -24.86 -20.39 0.20
C VAL A 119 -26.04 -19.42 0.10
N LEU A 120 -25.79 -18.11 0.17
CA LEU A 120 -26.84 -17.10 0.03
C LEU A 120 -27.43 -17.07 -1.38
N GLU A 121 -26.60 -17.27 -2.41
CA GLU A 121 -27.06 -17.38 -3.80
C GLU A 121 -27.98 -18.62 -3.98
N SER A 122 -27.64 -19.73 -3.32
CA SER A 122 -28.38 -20.99 -3.38
C SER A 122 -29.37 -21.21 -2.21
N ILE A 123 -29.78 -20.15 -1.51
CA ILE A 123 -30.52 -20.26 -0.22
C ILE A 123 -31.83 -21.06 -0.32
N ARG A 124 -32.51 -21.01 -1.47
CA ARG A 124 -33.77 -21.74 -1.69
C ARG A 124 -33.56 -23.26 -1.72
N LEU A 125 -32.44 -23.72 -2.28
CA LEU A 125 -32.09 -25.14 -2.34
C LEU A 125 -31.74 -25.66 -0.95
N VAL A 126 -30.94 -24.89 -0.19
CA VAL A 126 -30.56 -25.21 1.19
C VAL A 126 -31.81 -25.41 2.05
N LYS A 127 -32.79 -24.50 1.97
CA LYS A 127 -34.07 -24.63 2.69
C LYS A 127 -34.92 -25.82 2.22
N SER A 128 -34.93 -26.12 0.92
CA SER A 128 -35.72 -27.24 0.40
C SER A 128 -35.19 -28.61 0.80
N LEU A 129 -33.89 -28.70 1.07
CA LEU A 129 -33.19 -29.94 1.42
C LEU A 129 -32.96 -30.11 2.94
N GLN A 130 -33.38 -29.13 3.75
CA GLN A 130 -33.13 -29.11 5.21
C GLN A 130 -31.64 -29.21 5.57
N TRP A 131 -30.74 -28.67 4.74
CA TRP A 131 -29.30 -28.60 5.00
C TRP A 131 -28.93 -27.40 5.89
N GLU A 132 -29.82 -27.07 6.84
CA GLU A 132 -29.63 -25.94 7.75
C GLU A 132 -28.74 -26.30 8.95
N ASP A 133 -28.56 -27.61 9.19
CA ASP A 133 -27.76 -28.20 10.28
C ASP A 133 -26.25 -28.24 9.98
#